data_AF-A0A8J3KND4-F1
#
_entry.id   AF-A0A8J3KND4-F1
#
_cell.length_a   1.000
_cell.length_b   1.000
_cell.length_c   1.000
_cell.angle_alpha   90.00
_cell.angle_beta   90.00
_cell.angle_gamma   90.00
#
_symmetry.space_group_name_H-M   'P 1'
#
loop_
_entity.id
_entity.type
_entity.pdbx_description
1 polymer ?
#
loop_
_entity_poly.entity_id
_entity_poly.type
_entity_poly.pdbx_seq_one_letter_code
_entity_poly.pdbx_strand_id
1 'polypeptide(L)'
;MRAGGCARLCRMAIFTLTQLEQAIRAGWGVDTCAPEDVPDWHAGNPARGQCGVTALVVHDLLGGDLMCGEVHVDGVRTDYHWWNRLSGGLEVDLTREQFRPEEIVTAGTAVVRPPAINRLRDEYELLRSRVLTALPAPDPGGPV
;
A
#
# COMPACT_ATOMS: atom_id res chain seq x y z
N MET A 1 35.06 -22.87 4.98
CA MET A 1 35.07 -21.45 5.42
C MET A 1 33.77 -20.81 4.95
N ARG A 2 32.84 -20.53 5.87
CA ARG A 2 31.62 -19.74 5.61
C ARG A 2 31.74 -18.47 6.43
N ALA A 3 31.61 -17.31 5.81
CA ALA A 3 31.08 -16.08 6.40
C ALA A 3 30.98 -15.02 5.30
N GLY A 4 29.89 -14.24 5.32
CA GLY A 4 29.70 -13.12 4.39
C GLY A 4 28.25 -12.82 4.01
N GLY A 5 27.26 -13.24 4.80
CA GLY A 5 25.89 -12.73 4.67
C GLY A 5 25.86 -11.28 5.14
N CYS A 6 25.85 -10.34 4.19
CA CYS A 6 25.60 -8.94 4.46
C CYS A 6 24.19 -8.80 5.04
N ALA A 7 24.07 -8.70 6.36
CA ALA A 7 22.85 -8.28 7.01
C ALA A 7 22.50 -6.89 6.45
N ARG A 8 21.46 -6.81 5.61
CA ARG A 8 20.85 -5.54 5.24
C ARG A 8 20.30 -4.97 6.55
N LEU A 9 21.06 -4.06 7.17
CA LEU A 9 20.56 -3.21 8.23
C LEU A 9 19.26 -2.59 7.73
N CYS A 10 18.14 -2.95 8.37
CA CYS A 10 16.88 -2.26 8.16
C CYS A 10 17.12 -0.84 8.67
N ARG A 11 17.44 0.11 7.77
CA ARG A 11 17.54 1.52 8.12
C ARG A 11 16.20 1.90 8.75
N MET A 12 16.19 2.19 10.04
CA MET A 12 15.04 2.82 10.70
C MET A 12 14.93 4.24 10.17
N ALA A 13 14.27 4.40 9.02
CA ALA A 13 13.91 5.71 8.51
C ALA A 13 12.81 6.28 9.41
N ILE A 14 13.04 7.50 9.91
CA ILE A 14 12.00 8.25 10.61
C ILE A 14 11.28 9.08 9.55
N PHE A 15 9.98 8.85 9.40
CA PHE A 15 9.13 9.59 8.49
C PHE A 15 7.77 9.89 9.13
N THR A 16 7.12 10.94 8.67
CA THR A 16 5.74 11.27 9.07
C THR A 16 4.74 10.52 8.20
N LEU A 17 3.48 10.42 8.66
CA LEU A 17 2.40 9.87 7.83
C LEU A 17 2.17 10.68 6.55
N THR A 18 2.33 12.00 6.60
CA THR A 18 2.26 12.87 5.41
C THR A 18 3.36 12.53 4.41
N GLN A 19 4.60 12.29 4.86
CA GLN A 19 5.69 11.87 3.96
C GLN A 19 5.42 10.50 3.34
N LEU A 20 4.87 9.56 4.11
CA LEU A 20 4.48 8.26 3.60
C LEU A 20 3.37 8.37 2.55
N GLU A 21 2.32 9.14 2.83
CA GLU A 21 1.24 9.39 1.88
C GLU A 21 1.77 10.02 0.59
N GLN A 22 2.59 11.06 0.69
CA GLN A 22 3.20 11.72 -0.46
C GLN A 22 4.06 10.76 -1.29
N ALA A 23 4.88 9.94 -0.62
CA ALA A 23 5.73 8.95 -1.29
C ALA A 23 4.90 7.87 -2.01
N ILE A 24 3.81 7.40 -1.40
CA ILE A 24 2.89 6.43 -2.00
C ILE A 24 2.21 7.04 -3.23
N ARG A 25 1.61 8.22 -3.09
CA ARG A 25 0.90 8.90 -4.19
C ARG A 25 1.83 9.22 -5.37
N ALA A 26 3.06 9.64 -5.10
CA ALA A 26 4.07 9.87 -6.12
C ALA A 26 4.60 8.57 -6.76
N GLY A 27 4.47 7.44 -6.07
CA GLY A 27 4.91 6.13 -6.54
C GLY A 27 3.91 5.43 -7.46
N TRP A 28 2.63 5.80 -7.39
CA TRP A 28 1.60 5.23 -8.25
C TRP A 28 1.83 5.56 -9.72
N GLY A 29 1.60 4.54 -10.56
CA GLY A 29 1.53 4.68 -12.00
C GLY A 29 0.68 3.56 -12.60
N VAL A 30 0.50 3.60 -13.90
CA VAL A 30 -0.16 2.51 -14.65
C VAL A 30 0.57 1.16 -14.46
N ASP A 31 1.88 1.20 -14.20
CA ASP A 31 2.74 0.04 -13.99
C ASP A 31 2.74 -0.50 -12.55
N THR A 32 2.04 0.17 -11.63
CA THR A 32 1.72 -0.35 -10.29
C THR A 32 0.23 -0.64 -10.13
N CYS A 33 -0.58 -0.34 -11.15
CA CYS A 33 -2.02 -0.60 -11.20
C CYS A 33 -2.27 -2.09 -11.44
N ALA A 34 -3.28 -2.66 -10.78
CA ALA A 34 -3.76 -4.00 -11.09
C ALA A 34 -4.11 -4.09 -12.60
N PRO A 35 -3.61 -5.09 -13.35
CA PRO A 35 -3.81 -5.16 -14.80
C PRO A 35 -5.27 -5.09 -15.26
N GLU A 36 -6.19 -5.66 -14.47
CA GLU A 36 -7.63 -5.62 -14.73
C GLU A 36 -8.24 -4.20 -14.62
N ASP A 37 -7.62 -3.31 -13.84
CA ASP A 37 -8.08 -1.93 -13.59
C ASP A 37 -7.41 -0.88 -14.48
N VAL A 38 -6.35 -1.26 -15.22
CA VAL A 38 -5.63 -0.38 -16.15
C VAL A 38 -6.56 0.34 -17.13
N PRO A 39 -7.60 -0.28 -17.71
CA PRO A 39 -8.55 0.41 -18.59
C PRO A 39 -9.29 1.58 -17.94
N ASP A 40 -9.50 1.53 -16.62
CA ASP A 40 -10.18 2.57 -15.85
C ASP A 40 -9.20 3.52 -15.14
N TRP A 41 -7.89 3.25 -15.20
CA TRP A 41 -6.86 4.11 -14.63
C TRP A 41 -6.60 5.34 -15.52
N HIS A 42 -6.48 6.52 -14.89
CA HIS A 42 -6.05 7.75 -15.56
C HIS A 42 -5.47 8.74 -14.55
N ALA A 43 -4.76 9.77 -15.03
CA ALA A 43 -4.11 10.77 -14.16
C ALA A 43 -5.06 11.56 -13.23
N GLY A 44 -6.35 11.60 -13.55
CA GLY A 44 -7.39 12.19 -12.70
C GLY A 44 -7.90 11.25 -11.60
N ASN A 45 -7.59 9.96 -11.67
CA ASN A 45 -7.87 8.95 -10.66
C ASN A 45 -6.69 7.97 -10.54
N PRO A 46 -5.53 8.43 -10.02
CA PRO A 46 -4.33 7.62 -9.97
C PRO A 46 -4.41 6.47 -8.97
N ALA A 47 -5.38 6.50 -8.03
CA ALA A 47 -5.59 5.48 -7.01
C ALA A 47 -6.27 4.20 -7.55
N ARG A 48 -6.89 4.26 -8.75
CA ARG A 48 -7.56 3.10 -9.38
C ARG A 48 -6.63 1.90 -9.48
N GLY A 49 -7.05 0.76 -8.95
CA GLY A 49 -6.28 -0.49 -8.97
C GLY A 49 -5.02 -0.50 -8.11
N GLN A 50 -4.84 0.46 -7.20
CA GLN A 50 -3.65 0.56 -6.34
C GLN A 50 -3.87 -0.02 -4.91
N CYS A 51 -5.08 -0.41 -4.53
CA CYS A 51 -5.43 -0.71 -3.13
C CYS A 51 -4.60 -1.83 -2.51
N GLY A 52 -4.52 -2.99 -3.17
CA GLY A 52 -3.81 -4.16 -2.65
C GLY A 52 -2.31 -3.89 -2.46
N VAL A 53 -1.66 -3.32 -3.48
CA VAL A 53 -0.22 -3.00 -3.41
C VAL A 53 0.07 -1.91 -2.39
N THR A 54 -0.79 -0.90 -2.28
CA THR A 54 -0.66 0.19 -1.30
C THR A 54 -0.82 -0.33 0.13
N ALA A 55 -1.85 -1.13 0.39
CA ALA A 55 -2.11 -1.69 1.71
C ALA A 55 -0.96 -2.60 2.19
N LEU A 56 -0.35 -3.37 1.29
CA LEU A 56 0.84 -4.18 1.59
C LEU A 56 2.06 -3.32 1.92
N VAL A 57 2.32 -2.26 1.15
CA VAL A 57 3.45 -1.34 1.44
C VAL A 57 3.28 -0.66 2.79
N VAL A 58 2.07 -0.15 3.08
CA VAL A 58 1.77 0.49 4.37
C VAL A 58 1.92 -0.51 5.52
N HIS A 59 1.35 -1.72 5.39
CA HIS A 59 1.51 -2.77 6.40
C HIS A 59 2.98 -3.13 6.65
N ASP A 60 3.79 -3.22 5.60
CA ASP A 60 5.21 -3.58 5.74
C ASP A 60 6.06 -2.49 6.38
N LEU A 61 5.60 -1.25 6.37
CA LEU A 61 6.26 -0.11 6.99
C LEU A 61 5.75 0.18 8.40
N LEU A 62 4.46 0.02 8.65
CA LEU A 62 3.80 0.45 9.90
C LEU A 62 3.23 -0.70 10.74
N GLY A 63 3.12 -1.91 10.18
CA GLY A 63 2.40 -3.02 10.78
C GLY A 63 0.88 -2.82 10.80
N GLY A 64 0.22 -3.30 11.85
CA GLY A 64 -1.24 -3.27 11.99
C GLY A 64 -1.93 -4.45 11.31
N ASP A 65 -3.25 -4.36 11.17
CA ASP A 65 -4.07 -5.32 10.44
C ASP A 65 -4.14 -4.92 8.95
N LEU A 66 -4.03 -5.90 8.05
CA LEU A 66 -4.54 -5.74 6.68
C LEU A 66 -6.04 -5.95 6.71
N MET A 67 -6.79 -4.97 6.23
CA MET A 67 -8.24 -5.02 6.16
C MET A 67 -8.67 -5.32 4.73
N CYS A 68 -9.68 -6.17 4.57
CA CYS A 68 -10.28 -6.49 3.27
C CYS A 68 -11.80 -6.42 3.36
N GLY A 69 -12.39 -5.58 2.51
CA GLY A 69 -13.83 -5.41 2.34
C GLY A 69 -14.25 -5.73 0.91
N GLU A 70 -15.52 -6.00 0.70
CA GLU A 70 -16.08 -6.23 -0.62
C GLU A 70 -16.46 -4.91 -1.29
N VAL A 71 -16.34 -4.83 -2.62
CA VAL A 71 -16.85 -3.72 -3.44
C VAL A 71 -18.09 -4.19 -4.18
N HIS A 72 -19.16 -3.41 -4.08
CA HIS A 72 -20.45 -3.71 -4.68
C HIS A 72 -20.90 -2.59 -5.62
N VAL A 73 -21.50 -2.95 -6.75
CA VAL A 73 -22.22 -2.05 -7.66
C VAL A 73 -23.61 -2.63 -7.85
N ASP A 74 -24.65 -1.81 -7.65
CA ASP A 74 -26.06 -2.23 -7.72
C ASP A 74 -26.37 -3.51 -6.89
N GLY A 75 -25.71 -3.65 -5.74
CA GLY A 75 -25.89 -4.79 -4.83
C GLY A 75 -25.18 -6.09 -5.27
N VAL A 76 -24.38 -6.04 -6.33
CA VAL A 76 -23.57 -7.16 -6.81
C VAL A 76 -22.10 -6.92 -6.46
N ARG A 77 -21.46 -7.89 -5.81
CA ARG A 77 -20.03 -7.83 -5.51
C ARG A 77 -19.21 -7.91 -6.81
N THR A 78 -18.46 -6.85 -7.11
CA THR A 78 -17.59 -6.73 -8.29
C THR A 78 -16.12 -6.95 -7.97
N ASP A 79 -15.67 -6.56 -6.77
CA ASP A 79 -14.25 -6.63 -6.39
C ASP A 79 -14.02 -6.70 -4.86
N TYR A 80 -12.76 -6.60 -4.43
CA TYR A 80 -12.31 -6.44 -3.06
C TYR A 80 -11.46 -5.19 -2.88
N HIS A 81 -11.69 -4.47 -1.78
CA HIS A 81 -10.89 -3.32 -1.38
C HIS A 81 -10.00 -3.65 -0.19
N TRP A 82 -8.77 -3.13 -0.21
CA TRP A 82 -7.76 -3.37 0.82
C TRP A 82 -7.26 -2.06 1.42
N TRP A 83 -7.14 -2.04 2.75
CA TRP A 83 -6.60 -0.91 3.51
C TRP A 83 -5.96 -1.40 4.81
N ASN A 84 -5.52 -0.50 5.70
CA ASN A 84 -4.86 -0.87 6.94
C ASN A 84 -5.63 -0.36 8.16
N ARG A 85 -5.62 -1.15 9.23
CA ARG A 85 -6.01 -0.68 10.56
C ARG A 85 -4.80 -0.73 11.49
N LEU A 86 -4.33 0.42 11.92
CA LEU A 86 -3.19 0.54 12.82
C LEU A 86 -3.60 0.27 14.29
N SER A 87 -2.59 0.09 15.14
CA SER A 87 -2.78 -0.03 16.59
C SER A 87 -3.64 1.10 17.14
N GLY A 88 -4.63 0.76 17.98
CA GLY A 88 -5.61 1.73 18.50
C GLY A 88 -6.84 1.92 17.60
N GLY A 89 -6.94 1.20 16.48
CA GLY A 89 -8.12 1.18 15.62
C GLY A 89 -8.16 2.28 14.56
N LEU A 90 -7.06 2.99 14.34
CA LEU A 90 -6.98 4.01 13.29
C LEU A 90 -6.99 3.34 11.90
N GLU A 91 -8.03 3.57 11.12
CA GLU A 91 -8.15 3.12 9.74
C GLU A 91 -7.35 4.06 8.81
N VAL A 92 -6.51 3.49 7.96
CA VAL A 92 -5.70 4.18 6.95
C VAL A 92 -6.04 3.58 5.59
N ASP A 93 -6.82 4.34 4.80
CA ASP A 93 -7.21 4.00 3.44
C ASP A 93 -6.78 5.11 2.48
N LEU A 94 -5.56 4.99 1.96
CA LEU A 94 -4.99 5.96 1.03
C LEU A 94 -5.55 5.84 -0.40
N THR A 95 -6.41 4.85 -0.66
CA THR A 95 -6.94 4.56 -2.00
C THR A 95 -8.46 4.67 -2.03
N ARG A 96 -9.06 5.31 -1.03
CA ARG A 96 -10.52 5.42 -0.93
C ARG A 96 -11.12 6.17 -2.10
N GLU A 97 -10.42 7.19 -2.58
CA GLU A 97 -10.83 8.04 -3.70
C GLU A 97 -10.83 7.32 -5.05
N GLN A 98 -10.38 6.06 -5.11
CA GLN A 98 -10.42 5.31 -6.36
C GLN A 98 -11.86 5.08 -6.83
N PHE A 99 -12.80 4.93 -5.89
CA PHE A 99 -14.16 4.49 -6.15
C PHE A 99 -15.07 5.61 -6.64
N ARG A 100 -15.89 5.30 -7.63
CA ARG A 100 -17.00 6.13 -8.10
C ARG A 100 -18.16 6.07 -7.10
N PRO A 101 -19.10 7.03 -7.11
CA PRO A 101 -20.21 7.06 -6.15
C PRO A 101 -21.07 5.78 -6.10
N GLU A 102 -21.18 5.06 -7.20
CA GLU A 102 -21.90 3.80 -7.34
C GLU A 102 -21.17 2.58 -6.76
N GLU A 103 -19.86 2.68 -6.52
CA GLU A 103 -19.03 1.62 -5.97
C GLU A 103 -19.01 1.69 -4.44
N ILE A 104 -19.70 0.76 -3.79
CA ILE A 104 -19.87 0.74 -2.34
C ILE A 104 -18.94 -0.32 -1.73
N VAL A 105 -18.04 0.14 -0.87
CA VAL A 105 -17.16 -0.75 -0.11
C VAL A 105 -17.81 -1.11 1.23
N THR A 106 -17.87 -2.40 1.55
CA THR A 106 -18.39 -2.90 2.82
C THR A 106 -17.43 -2.66 3.98
N ALA A 107 -17.89 -2.93 5.20
CA ALA A 107 -16.98 -3.09 6.33
C ALA A 107 -15.96 -4.20 6.03
N GLY A 108 -14.73 -4.00 6.48
CA GLY A 108 -13.63 -4.93 6.26
C GLY A 108 -13.47 -5.95 7.38
N THR A 109 -12.87 -7.08 7.02
CA THR A 109 -12.37 -8.08 7.96
C THR A 109 -10.85 -8.07 7.96
N ALA A 110 -10.25 -8.35 9.12
CA ALA A 110 -8.81 -8.45 9.21
C ALA A 110 -8.34 -9.73 8.52
N VAL A 111 -7.36 -9.59 7.64
CA VAL A 111 -6.74 -10.67 6.88
C VAL A 111 -5.27 -10.76 7.28
N VAL A 112 -4.79 -11.99 7.48
CA VAL A 112 -3.38 -12.22 7.75
C VAL A 112 -2.58 -11.91 6.50
N ARG A 113 -1.54 -11.06 6.62
CA ARG A 113 -0.61 -10.83 5.53
C ARG A 113 -0.02 -12.16 5.06
N PRO A 114 -0.15 -12.52 3.77
CA PRO A 114 0.38 -13.78 3.28
C PRO A 114 1.92 -13.78 3.36
N PRO A 115 2.55 -14.94 3.59
CA PRO A 115 4.01 -15.04 3.65
C PRO A 115 4.68 -14.77 2.29
N ALA A 116 3.95 -15.00 1.20
CA ALA A 116 4.38 -14.72 -0.16
C ALA A 116 3.29 -13.94 -0.91
N ILE A 117 3.72 -12.97 -1.72
CA ILE A 117 2.84 -12.18 -2.59
C ILE A 117 2.73 -12.93 -3.93
N ASN A 118 1.58 -13.55 -4.18
CA ASN A 118 1.37 -14.37 -5.38
C ASN A 118 0.59 -13.63 -6.48
N ARG A 119 -0.08 -12.53 -6.14
CA ARG A 119 -0.79 -11.64 -7.07
C ARG A 119 -0.18 -10.25 -6.95
N LEU A 120 0.02 -9.57 -8.07
CA LEU A 120 0.60 -8.22 -8.17
C LEU A 120 1.98 -8.07 -7.51
N ARG A 121 2.84 -9.10 -7.62
CA ARG A 121 4.16 -9.09 -7.00
C ARG A 121 5.03 -7.98 -7.55
N ASP A 122 5.10 -7.86 -8.87
CA ASP A 122 6.00 -6.93 -9.55
C ASP A 122 5.56 -5.49 -9.30
N GLU A 123 4.25 -5.24 -9.33
CA GLU A 123 3.60 -3.97 -9.03
C GLU A 123 3.86 -3.55 -7.57
N TYR A 124 3.72 -4.49 -6.63
CA TYR A 124 4.05 -4.26 -5.23
C TYR A 124 5.54 -3.95 -5.04
N GLU A 125 6.45 -4.74 -5.63
CA GLU A 125 7.89 -4.56 -5.50
C GLU A 125 8.33 -3.22 -6.09
N LEU A 126 7.73 -2.82 -7.22
CA LEU A 126 7.94 -1.53 -7.87
C LEU A 126 7.46 -0.37 -6.99
N LEU A 127 6.20 -0.41 -6.52
CA LEU A 127 5.66 0.63 -5.65
C LEU A 127 6.49 0.76 -4.37
N ARG A 128 6.82 -0.36 -3.73
CA ARG A 128 7.66 -0.39 -2.52
C ARG A 128 9.02 0.24 -2.77
N SER A 129 9.66 -0.08 -3.89
CA SER A 129 10.96 0.50 -4.27
C SER A 129 10.87 2.01 -4.44
N ARG A 130 9.83 2.51 -5.12
CA ARG A 130 9.58 3.95 -5.29
C ARG A 130 9.37 4.65 -3.95
N VAL A 131 8.52 4.10 -3.10
CA VAL A 131 8.21 4.65 -1.76
C VAL A 131 9.47 4.72 -0.90
N LEU A 132 10.22 3.63 -0.80
CA LEU A 132 11.46 3.59 0.00
C LEU A 132 12.54 4.54 -0.52
N THR A 133 12.55 4.84 -1.82
CA THR A 133 13.47 5.80 -2.43
C THR A 133 13.05 7.25 -2.16
N ALA A 134 11.74 7.51 -2.10
CA ALA A 134 11.18 8.83 -1.86
C ALA A 134 11.15 9.24 -0.38
N LEU A 135 11.10 8.25 0.54
CA LEU A 135 11.15 8.52 1.97
C LEU A 135 12.52 9.12 2.38
N PRO A 136 12.54 10.05 3.35
CA PRO A 136 13.79 10.65 3.82
C PRO A 136 14.75 9.58 4.34
N ALA A 137 16.04 9.75 4.06
CA ALA A 137 17.06 8.93 4.67
C ALA A 137 17.03 9.10 6.20
N PRO A 138 17.37 8.06 6.98
CA PRO A 138 17.56 8.21 8.42
C PRO A 138 18.52 9.37 8.69
N ASP A 139 18.12 10.25 9.59
CA ASP A 139 18.93 11.40 10.00
C ASP A 139 20.27 10.89 10.56
N PRO A 140 21.42 11.25 9.95
CA PRO A 140 22.72 10.87 10.50
C PRO A 140 23.06 11.62 11.80
N GLY A 141 22.25 12.60 12.23
CA GLY A 141 22.50 13.43 13.41
C GLY A 141 21.30 13.55 14.35
N GLY A 142 20.91 12.47 15.02
CA GLY A 142 20.09 12.59 16.24
C GLY A 142 20.82 13.41 17.32
N PRO A 143 20.09 14.11 18.22
CA PRO A 143 20.69 15.11 19.10
C PRO A 143 21.71 14.50 20.07
N VAL A 144 22.81 15.23 20.27
CA VAL A 144 23.84 15.01 21.31
C VAL A 144 23.29 15.18 22.72
#